data_AF-Q9K1W2-F1
#
_entry.id   AF-Q9K1W2-F1
#
_cell.length_a   1.000
_cell.length_b   1.000
_cell.length_c   1.000
_cell.angle_alpha   90.00
_cell.angle_beta   90.00
_cell.angle_gamma   90.00
#
_symmetry.space_group_name_H-M   'P 1'
#
loop_
_entity.id
_entity.type
_entity.pdbx_description
1 polymer ?
#
loop_
_entity_poly.entity_id
_entity_poly.type
_entity_poly.pdbx_seq_one_letter_code
_entity_poly.pdbx_strand_id
1 'polypeptide(L)'
;MLVYCFDPSVPTSPEHRLMAALDRWFFLGGHRVRILTLEGNHYRAFQENMSISTVEKILKLISYLLIPIVLIALLIRCFLHSRFKCNWKCDSLSDARVPHDVQPFNDFQLFNNQERLNIWKNRRYVSGIDVLMVPVDYLRSQFPGFKEIPEAIRCENYVSDGQFSEESKTSYLRAMLTDIVGYILSLDETYWTNVILKIRAMCITFESFPGKEADPNYSPRVTHHYFDESWKALARHVLGEGNMVNRLDEALIRTEKPGKEGECITKQFLKDYCKKHLEVMSCPDFIESLVDEKIREFRCPSILNSAVCDVIDRKCQEHLLKAIINEANRRLPGMKNSSFTMRGNQVLFYTIFSPPKLPPAASSVYF
;
A
#
# COMPACT_ATOMS: atom_id res chain seq x y z
N MET A 1 -3.09 41.00 38.81
CA MET A 1 -2.09 41.10 37.73
C MET A 1 -2.27 42.47 37.08
N LEU A 2 -1.19 43.25 36.95
CA LEU A 2 -1.27 44.56 36.30
C LEU A 2 -1.37 44.33 34.79
N VAL A 3 -2.38 44.91 34.15
CA VAL A 3 -2.62 44.82 32.71
C VAL A 3 -2.08 46.08 32.07
N TYR A 4 -1.10 45.95 31.18
CA TYR A 4 -0.44 47.10 30.58
C TYR A 4 -0.97 47.41 29.18
N CYS A 5 -1.02 48.71 28.86
CA CYS A 5 -1.30 49.20 27.51
C CYS A 5 -0.34 50.35 27.19
N PHE A 6 0.11 50.44 25.95
CA PHE A 6 0.98 51.52 25.49
C PHE A 6 0.18 52.58 24.76
N ASP A 7 0.51 53.84 24.99
CA ASP A 7 -0.01 54.93 24.18
C ASP A 7 0.48 54.80 22.71
N PRO A 8 -0.36 55.08 21.70
CA PRO A 8 0.05 55.03 20.29
C PRO A 8 1.31 55.84 19.96
N SER A 9 1.61 56.90 20.74
CA SER A 9 2.79 57.72 20.54
C SER A 9 4.09 57.09 21.07
N VAL A 10 4.03 55.95 21.78
CA VAL A 10 5.20 55.33 22.41
C VAL A 10 5.89 54.34 21.44
N PRO A 11 7.20 54.48 21.20
CA PRO A 11 7.95 53.49 20.42
C PRO A 11 8.06 52.18 21.23
N THR A 12 7.40 51.13 20.75
CA THR A 12 7.36 49.82 21.42
C THR A 12 8.19 48.76 20.68
N SER A 13 8.96 47.97 21.44
CA SER A 13 9.65 46.77 20.96
C SER A 13 8.66 45.62 20.70
N PRO A 14 9.06 44.57 19.96
CA PRO A 14 8.19 43.41 19.71
C PRO A 14 7.71 42.71 20.99
N GLU A 15 8.57 42.63 22.01
CA GLU A 15 8.25 42.03 23.30
C GLU A 15 7.18 42.82 24.05
N HIS A 16 7.30 44.17 24.05
CA HIS A 16 6.28 45.05 24.63
C HIS A 16 4.94 44.93 23.91
N ARG A 17 4.96 44.79 22.58
CA ARG A 17 3.73 44.59 21.79
C ARG A 17 3.08 43.25 22.09
N LEU A 18 3.87 42.19 22.22
CA LEU A 18 3.38 40.85 22.55
C LEU A 18 2.77 40.82 23.96
N MET A 19 3.47 41.39 24.94
CA MET A 19 2.99 41.50 26.32
C MET A 19 1.68 42.28 26.39
N ALA A 20 1.60 43.47 25.78
CA ALA A 20 0.36 44.27 25.77
C ALA A 20 -0.79 43.58 25.02
N ALA A 21 -0.50 42.79 23.99
CA ALA A 21 -1.50 42.00 23.30
C ALA A 21 -2.04 40.86 24.17
N LEU A 22 -1.16 40.15 24.90
CA LEU A 22 -1.55 39.11 25.85
C LEU A 22 -2.35 39.68 27.02
N ASP A 23 -1.88 40.78 27.61
CA ASP A 23 -2.56 41.47 28.69
C ASP A 23 -3.95 41.95 28.26
N ARG A 24 -4.07 42.53 27.06
CA ARG A 24 -5.36 42.92 26.48
C ARG A 24 -6.27 41.72 26.23
N TRP A 25 -5.71 40.60 25.80
CA TRP A 25 -6.46 39.37 25.59
C TRP A 25 -7.05 38.87 26.90
N PHE A 26 -6.26 38.83 27.99
CA PHE A 26 -6.69 38.40 29.32
C PHE A 26 -7.55 39.41 30.11
N PHE A 27 -7.60 40.67 29.67
CA PHE A 27 -8.33 41.72 30.37
C PHE A 27 -9.85 41.61 30.22
N LEU A 28 -10.55 41.34 31.33
CA LEU A 28 -12.02 41.23 31.42
C LEU A 28 -12.69 42.49 32.00
N GLY A 29 -11.98 43.61 31.99
CA GLY A 29 -12.40 44.91 32.52
C GLY A 29 -11.91 45.18 33.95
N GLY A 30 -11.96 46.45 34.36
CA GLY A 30 -11.41 46.93 35.63
C GLY A 30 -10.24 47.88 35.40
N HIS A 31 -9.23 47.83 36.28
CA HIS A 31 -8.08 48.74 36.19
C HIS A 31 -7.01 48.23 35.21
N ARG A 32 -6.57 49.10 34.31
CA ARG A 32 -5.41 48.90 33.44
C ARG A 32 -4.42 50.05 33.57
N VAL A 33 -3.15 49.80 33.31
CA VAL A 33 -2.07 50.78 33.42
C VAL A 33 -1.65 51.19 32.02
N ARG A 34 -1.83 52.47 31.68
CA ARG A 34 -1.43 53.02 30.38
C ARG A 34 -0.08 53.71 30.48
N ILE A 35 0.89 53.21 29.73
CA ILE A 35 2.25 53.72 29.65
C ILE A 35 2.29 54.82 28.58
N LEU A 36 2.69 56.03 28.99
CA LEU A 36 2.72 57.25 28.17
C LEU A 36 4.11 57.54 27.60
N THR A 37 5.18 57.16 28.29
CA THR A 37 6.56 57.29 27.81
C THR A 37 7.42 56.14 28.32
N LEU A 38 8.37 55.71 27.49
CA LEU A 38 9.34 54.68 27.80
C LEU A 38 10.74 55.19 27.43
N GLU A 39 11.58 55.48 28.44
CA GLU A 39 12.95 55.97 28.26
C GLU A 39 13.91 55.01 28.99
N GLY A 40 14.56 54.12 28.23
CA GLY A 40 15.40 53.07 28.81
C GLY A 40 14.60 52.15 29.75
N ASN A 41 15.05 52.02 31.00
CA ASN A 41 14.37 51.22 32.04
C ASN A 41 13.30 51.99 32.84
N HIS A 42 13.03 53.26 32.49
CA HIS A 42 12.06 54.10 33.21
C HIS A 42 10.79 54.29 32.38
N TYR A 43 9.63 54.16 33.03
CA TYR A 43 8.33 54.34 32.40
C TYR A 43 7.45 55.32 33.18
N ARG A 44 6.71 56.17 32.47
CA ARG A 44 5.59 56.92 33.06
C ARG A 44 4.28 56.25 32.69
N ALA A 45 3.46 56.01 33.69
CA ALA A 45 2.19 55.34 33.53
C ALA A 45 1.12 55.94 34.43
N PHE A 46 -0.14 55.82 34.02
CA PHE A 46 -1.30 56.11 34.86
C PHE A 46 -2.30 54.96 34.84
N GLN A 47 -3.06 54.82 35.91
CA GLN A 47 -4.07 53.78 36.05
C GLN A 47 -5.41 54.32 35.54
N GLU A 48 -6.01 53.65 34.57
CA GLU A 48 -7.33 53.96 34.05
C GLU A 48 -8.29 52.79 34.32
N ASN A 49 -9.54 53.10 34.64
CA ASN A 49 -10.58 52.11 34.83
C ASN A 49 -11.38 51.96 33.52
N MET A 50 -11.42 50.76 32.97
CA MET A 50 -12.08 50.49 31.69
C MET A 50 -13.13 49.40 31.88
N SER A 51 -14.37 49.73 31.56
CA SER A 51 -15.46 48.75 31.49
C SER A 51 -15.49 48.11 30.10
N ILE A 52 -15.57 46.78 30.08
CA ILE A 52 -15.73 46.00 28.85
C ILE A 52 -17.17 45.51 28.77
N SER A 53 -17.75 45.52 27.57
CA SER A 53 -19.12 45.03 27.35
C SER A 53 -19.26 43.56 27.76
N THR A 54 -20.42 43.18 28.31
CA THR A 54 -20.69 41.81 28.74
C THR A 54 -20.50 40.80 27.59
N VAL A 55 -20.87 41.19 26.37
CA VAL A 55 -20.70 40.37 25.16
C VAL A 55 -19.23 40.10 24.87
N GLU A 56 -18.36 41.12 24.97
CA GLU A 56 -16.93 40.95 24.76
C GLU A 56 -16.29 40.08 25.86
N LYS A 57 -16.76 40.17 27.11
CA LYS A 57 -16.31 39.26 28.19
C LYS A 57 -16.68 37.81 27.90
N ILE A 58 -17.90 37.56 27.43
CA ILE A 58 -18.38 36.21 27.06
C ILE A 58 -17.55 35.67 25.89
N LEU A 59 -17.30 36.48 24.86
CA LEU A 59 -16.46 36.09 23.72
C LEU A 59 -15.02 35.75 24.15
N LYS A 60 -14.42 36.54 25.06
CA LYS A 60 -13.08 36.24 25.61
C LYS A 60 -13.09 34.94 26.42
N LEU A 61 -14.10 34.70 27.25
CA LEU A 61 -14.26 33.44 27.99
C LEU A 61 -14.42 32.22 27.07
N ILE A 62 -15.24 32.34 26.03
CA ILE A 62 -15.39 31.30 25.00
C ILE A 62 -14.06 31.07 24.27
N SER A 63 -13.32 32.14 23.96
CA SER A 63 -11.98 32.06 23.39
C SER A 63 -10.99 31.34 24.32
N TYR A 64 -11.04 31.55 25.64
CA TYR A 64 -10.20 30.83 26.59
C TYR A 64 -10.57 29.35 26.71
N LEU A 65 -11.80 28.96 26.40
CA LEU A 65 -12.21 27.56 26.37
C LEU A 65 -11.79 26.89 25.05
N LEU A 66 -12.07 27.54 23.91
CA LEU A 66 -11.88 26.95 22.59
C LEU A 66 -10.42 26.98 22.14
N ILE A 67 -9.64 28.03 22.43
CA ILE A 67 -8.26 28.14 21.96
C ILE A 67 -7.35 27.05 22.56
N PRO A 68 -7.40 26.73 23.88
CA PRO A 68 -6.65 25.60 24.41
C PRO A 68 -7.08 24.27 23.81
N ILE A 69 -8.37 24.06 23.56
CA ILE A 69 -8.88 22.84 22.90
C ILE A 69 -8.33 22.75 21.47
N VAL A 70 -8.33 23.84 20.72
CA VAL A 70 -7.77 23.91 19.36
C VAL A 70 -6.26 23.70 19.39
N LEU A 71 -5.53 24.27 20.34
CA LEU A 71 -4.09 24.05 20.52
C LEU A 71 -3.77 22.61 20.93
N ILE A 72 -4.56 22.00 21.80
CA ILE A 72 -4.45 20.58 22.15
C ILE A 72 -4.75 19.71 20.93
N ALA A 73 -5.79 20.01 20.15
CA ALA A 73 -6.09 19.31 18.91
C ALA A 73 -4.98 19.47 17.86
N LEU A 74 -4.35 20.66 17.78
CA LEU A 74 -3.18 20.92 16.93
C LEU A 74 -1.94 20.18 17.43
N LEU A 75 -1.72 20.11 18.75
CA LEU A 75 -0.68 19.31 19.37
C LEU A 75 -0.90 17.82 19.13
N ILE A 76 -2.11 17.31 19.28
CA ILE A 76 -2.48 15.93 18.94
C ILE A 76 -2.28 15.70 17.45
N ARG A 77 -2.70 16.63 16.59
CA ARG A 77 -2.50 16.55 15.13
C ARG A 77 -1.01 16.55 14.78
N CYS A 78 -0.19 17.40 15.41
CA CYS A 78 1.26 17.42 15.25
C CYS A 78 1.91 16.16 15.84
N PHE A 79 1.43 15.63 16.95
CA PHE A 79 1.91 14.41 17.57
C PHE A 79 1.56 13.19 16.72
N LEU A 80 0.34 13.13 16.18
CA LEU A 80 -0.09 12.14 15.19
C LEU A 80 0.72 12.30 13.90
N HIS A 81 0.94 13.51 13.39
CA HIS A 81 1.78 13.73 12.21
C HIS A 81 3.25 13.42 12.46
N SER A 82 3.78 13.64 13.67
CA SER A 82 5.12 13.22 14.08
C SER A 82 5.19 11.71 14.21
N ARG A 83 4.14 11.04 14.70
CA ARG A 83 4.06 9.57 14.74
C ARG A 83 3.90 8.96 13.35
N PHE A 84 3.21 9.63 12.43
CA PHE A 84 3.13 9.27 11.01
C PHE A 84 4.44 9.61 10.26
N LYS A 85 5.14 10.71 10.57
CA LYS A 85 6.47 11.05 10.02
C LYS A 85 7.57 10.12 10.53
N CYS A 86 7.47 9.63 11.78
CA CYS A 86 8.40 8.65 12.34
C CYS A 86 8.17 7.21 11.84
N ASN A 87 7.04 6.91 11.18
CA ASN A 87 6.75 5.58 10.63
C ASN A 87 6.80 5.50 9.09
N TRP A 88 7.09 6.60 8.40
CA TRP A 88 7.46 6.58 6.99
C TRP A 88 8.56 7.61 6.71
N LYS A 89 9.74 7.34 7.27
CA LYS A 89 11.04 7.57 6.65
C LYS A 89 12.06 6.69 7.37
N CYS A 90 12.66 5.80 6.58
CA CYS A 90 13.76 4.90 6.89
C CYS A 90 14.80 5.59 7.79
N ASP A 91 15.10 4.99 8.95
CA ASP A 91 16.41 5.07 9.61
C ASP A 91 16.59 3.93 10.63
N SER A 92 17.51 3.03 10.29
CA SER A 92 18.28 2.12 11.16
C SER A 92 17.54 0.97 11.90
N LEU A 93 17.70 -0.24 11.37
CA LEU A 93 18.58 -1.23 12.00
C LEU A 93 19.55 -1.71 10.92
N SER A 94 20.58 -0.90 10.70
CA SER A 94 21.77 -1.29 9.96
C SER A 94 22.46 -2.41 10.72
N ASP A 95 22.20 -3.66 10.34
CA ASP A 95 23.16 -4.72 10.59
C ASP A 95 24.37 -4.36 9.71
N ALA A 96 25.51 -4.04 10.34
CA ALA A 96 26.68 -3.40 9.74
C ALA A 96 27.46 -4.30 8.73
N ARG A 97 26.76 -5.23 8.07
CA ARG A 97 27.34 -6.22 7.16
C ARG A 97 26.79 -6.17 5.73
N VAL A 98 25.84 -5.27 5.43
CA VAL A 98 25.27 -5.17 4.07
C VAL A 98 25.81 -3.92 3.36
N PRO A 99 26.55 -4.08 2.25
CA PRO A 99 27.13 -2.97 1.48
C PRO A 99 26.08 -1.95 0.96
N HIS A 100 26.46 -0.67 0.94
CA HIS A 100 25.60 0.47 0.57
C HIS A 100 25.04 0.43 -0.86
N ASP A 101 25.63 -0.37 -1.75
CA ASP A 101 25.21 -0.63 -3.13
C ASP A 101 23.93 -1.49 -3.24
N VAL A 102 23.36 -1.98 -2.13
CA VAL A 102 22.13 -2.83 -2.09
C VAL A 102 20.90 -2.08 -1.55
N GLN A 103 20.94 -0.75 -1.45
CA GLN A 103 19.90 0.06 -0.78
C GLN A 103 18.48 0.17 -1.41
N PRO A 104 18.10 -0.29 -2.62
CA PRO A 104 16.74 -0.05 -3.14
C PRO A 104 15.64 -1.03 -2.68
N PHE A 105 15.83 -1.75 -1.57
CA PHE A 105 14.92 -2.84 -1.14
C PHE A 105 14.43 -2.78 0.32
N ASN A 106 14.79 -1.76 1.11
CA ASN A 106 14.45 -1.71 2.55
C ASN A 106 12.99 -1.36 2.87
N ASP A 107 12.21 -0.84 1.91
CA ASP A 107 10.82 -0.41 2.16
C ASP A 107 9.77 -1.45 1.74
N PHE A 108 10.21 -2.62 1.26
CA PHE A 108 9.33 -3.63 0.70
C PHE A 108 9.48 -4.94 1.47
N GLN A 109 8.35 -5.58 1.78
CA GLN A 109 8.31 -6.89 2.40
C GLN A 109 7.80 -7.91 1.38
N LEU A 110 8.63 -8.90 1.04
CA LEU A 110 8.22 -9.99 0.15
C LEU A 110 7.12 -10.81 0.84
N PHE A 111 7.35 -11.22 2.08
CA PHE A 111 6.38 -11.99 2.86
C PHE A 111 5.50 -11.09 3.73
N ASN A 112 4.44 -10.52 3.16
CA ASN A 112 3.43 -9.74 3.89
C ASN A 112 2.58 -10.57 4.88
N ASN A 113 2.77 -11.90 4.91
CA ASN A 113 2.09 -12.84 5.79
C ASN A 113 3.12 -13.58 6.66
N GLN A 114 2.96 -13.52 7.98
CA GLN A 114 3.87 -14.11 8.95
C GLN A 114 3.94 -15.65 8.86
N GLU A 115 2.85 -16.34 8.55
CA GLU A 115 2.83 -17.79 8.34
C GLU A 115 3.77 -18.18 7.20
N ARG A 116 3.74 -17.43 6.10
CA ARG A 116 4.59 -17.68 4.92
C ARG A 116 6.05 -17.36 5.21
N LEU A 117 6.30 -16.26 5.91
CA LEU A 117 7.65 -15.94 6.39
C LEU A 117 8.18 -17.07 7.28
N ASN A 118 7.33 -17.64 8.15
CA ASN A 118 7.70 -18.75 9.01
C ASN A 118 7.97 -20.02 8.19
N ILE A 119 7.19 -20.31 7.13
CA ILE A 119 7.47 -21.41 6.19
C ILE A 119 8.84 -21.19 5.54
N TRP A 120 9.10 -20.01 4.99
CA TRP A 120 10.39 -19.67 4.37
C TRP A 120 11.57 -19.79 5.35
N LYS A 121 11.38 -19.36 6.60
CA LYS A 121 12.36 -19.51 7.67
C LYS A 121 12.50 -20.97 8.14
N ASN A 122 11.53 -21.84 7.91
CA ASN A 122 11.53 -23.22 8.37
C ASN A 122 12.33 -24.14 7.42
N ARG A 123 13.65 -24.10 7.64
CA ARG A 123 14.69 -24.71 6.81
C ARG A 123 14.59 -26.22 6.61
N ARG A 124 13.86 -26.96 7.47
CA ARG A 124 13.77 -28.43 7.35
C ARG A 124 12.86 -28.91 6.23
N TYR A 125 12.00 -28.03 5.71
CA TYR A 125 10.93 -28.44 4.80
C TYR A 125 10.88 -27.59 3.53
N VAL A 126 11.86 -26.73 3.25
CA VAL A 126 11.87 -25.86 2.08
C VAL A 126 13.04 -26.21 1.17
N SER A 127 12.75 -26.48 -0.10
CA SER A 127 13.76 -26.71 -1.15
C SER A 127 14.15 -25.44 -1.89
N GLY A 128 13.26 -24.45 -1.93
CA GLY A 128 13.52 -23.20 -2.61
C GLY A 128 12.33 -22.27 -2.68
N ILE A 129 12.54 -21.16 -3.37
CA ILE A 129 11.54 -20.16 -3.69
C ILE A 129 11.69 -19.75 -5.15
N ASP A 130 10.55 -19.69 -5.81
CA ASP A 130 10.42 -19.11 -7.13
C ASP A 130 9.81 -17.72 -6.99
N VAL A 131 10.28 -16.77 -7.78
CA VAL A 131 9.82 -15.38 -7.81
C VAL A 131 9.65 -14.94 -9.26
N LEU A 132 8.43 -14.59 -9.63
CA LEU A 132 8.09 -13.88 -10.86
C LEU A 132 8.11 -12.38 -10.60
N MET A 133 8.65 -11.63 -11.55
CA MET A 133 8.64 -10.17 -11.52
C MET A 133 7.93 -9.63 -12.75
N VAL A 134 6.85 -8.88 -12.52
CA VAL A 134 6.00 -8.33 -13.58
C VAL A 134 5.95 -6.81 -13.47
N PRO A 135 6.40 -6.05 -14.47
CA PRO A 135 6.15 -4.61 -14.51
C PRO A 135 4.66 -4.31 -14.61
N VAL A 136 4.16 -3.33 -13.85
CA VAL A 136 2.75 -2.92 -13.89
C VAL A 136 2.35 -2.41 -15.27
N ASP A 137 3.24 -1.69 -15.97
CA ASP A 137 2.95 -1.21 -17.33
C ASP A 137 2.82 -2.36 -18.33
N TYR A 138 3.57 -3.44 -18.13
CA TYR A 138 3.42 -4.65 -18.93
C TYR A 138 2.07 -5.32 -18.67
N LEU A 139 1.65 -5.44 -17.41
CA LEU A 139 0.31 -5.96 -17.08
C LEU A 139 -0.77 -5.09 -17.73
N ARG A 140 -0.69 -3.76 -17.58
CA ARG A 140 -1.64 -2.82 -18.18
C ARG A 140 -1.70 -2.97 -19.70
N SER A 141 -0.56 -3.20 -20.36
CA SER A 141 -0.55 -3.40 -21.81
C SER A 141 -1.19 -4.71 -22.27
N GLN A 142 -1.31 -5.72 -21.41
CA GLN A 142 -2.01 -6.97 -21.71
C GLN A 142 -3.53 -6.87 -21.56
N PHE A 143 -4.07 -5.74 -21.13
CA PHE A 143 -5.52 -5.56 -21.03
C PHE A 143 -5.95 -4.25 -21.71
N PRO A 144 -5.74 -4.12 -23.04
CA PRO A 144 -6.13 -2.92 -23.77
C PRO A 144 -7.64 -2.66 -23.73
N GLY A 145 -8.47 -3.69 -23.51
CA GLY A 145 -9.93 -3.54 -23.37
C GLY A 145 -10.33 -2.66 -22.17
N PHE A 146 -9.44 -2.43 -21.21
CA PHE A 146 -9.68 -1.50 -20.10
C PHE A 146 -9.18 -0.07 -20.37
N LYS A 147 -8.74 0.25 -21.59
CA LYS A 147 -8.32 1.62 -21.92
C LYS A 147 -9.48 2.54 -22.25
N GLU A 148 -10.50 2.01 -22.93
CA GLU A 148 -11.69 2.75 -23.36
C GLU A 148 -12.93 1.92 -23.04
N ILE A 149 -13.92 2.56 -22.42
CA ILE A 149 -15.18 1.93 -22.05
C ILE A 149 -16.11 2.00 -23.27
N PRO A 150 -16.78 0.90 -23.66
CA PRO A 150 -17.69 0.90 -24.80
C PRO A 150 -18.78 1.96 -24.69
N GLU A 151 -19.07 2.64 -25.79
CA GLU A 151 -20.03 3.76 -25.83
C GLU A 151 -21.41 3.36 -25.28
N ALA A 152 -21.84 2.11 -25.53
CA ALA A 152 -23.13 1.62 -25.07
C ALA A 152 -23.27 1.56 -23.54
N ILE A 153 -22.17 1.39 -22.80
CA ILE A 153 -22.20 1.20 -21.34
C ILE A 153 -21.70 2.41 -20.55
N ARG A 154 -21.45 3.54 -21.23
CA ARG A 154 -21.01 4.80 -20.61
C ARG A 154 -22.01 5.25 -19.55
N CYS A 155 -21.50 5.84 -18.46
CA CYS A 155 -22.30 6.38 -17.36
C CYS A 155 -23.42 7.32 -17.85
N GLU A 156 -23.17 8.13 -18.87
CA GLU A 156 -24.14 9.11 -19.38
C GLU A 156 -25.42 8.49 -19.93
N ASN A 157 -25.39 7.25 -20.43
CA ASN A 157 -26.56 6.55 -20.95
C ASN A 157 -27.54 6.10 -19.85
N TYR A 158 -27.09 6.15 -18.59
CA TYR A 158 -27.86 5.72 -17.41
C TYR A 158 -28.30 6.90 -16.53
N VAL A 159 -28.04 8.14 -16.97
CA VAL A 159 -28.34 9.36 -16.24
C VAL A 159 -29.48 10.10 -16.94
N SER A 160 -30.55 10.44 -16.21
CA SER A 160 -31.60 11.35 -16.69
C SER A 160 -31.59 12.62 -15.84
N ASP A 161 -31.76 13.77 -16.49
CA ASP A 161 -31.82 15.08 -15.81
C ASP A 161 -30.63 15.36 -14.87
N GLY A 162 -29.45 14.81 -15.19
CA GLY A 162 -28.21 14.96 -14.42
C GLY A 162 -28.15 14.12 -13.14
N GLN A 163 -29.05 13.14 -12.96
CA GLN A 163 -29.10 12.25 -11.80
C GLN A 163 -29.25 10.77 -12.18
N PHE A 164 -28.83 9.89 -11.27
CA PHE A 164 -29.13 8.46 -11.33
C PHE A 164 -30.46 8.18 -10.63
N SER A 165 -31.30 7.35 -11.23
CA SER A 165 -32.28 6.56 -10.47
C SER A 165 -31.59 5.35 -9.83
N GLU A 166 -32.18 4.76 -8.78
CA GLU A 166 -31.64 3.54 -8.16
C GLU A 166 -31.61 2.35 -9.16
N GLU A 167 -32.61 2.24 -10.02
CA GLU A 167 -32.67 1.22 -11.08
C GLU A 167 -31.59 1.45 -12.15
N SER A 168 -31.38 2.70 -12.57
CA SER A 168 -30.36 3.06 -13.54
C SER A 168 -28.95 2.82 -13.01
N LYS A 169 -28.72 3.12 -11.73
CA LYS A 169 -27.46 2.89 -11.04
C LYS A 169 -27.11 1.39 -11.00
N THR A 170 -28.11 0.55 -10.66
CA THR A 170 -27.95 -0.91 -10.67
C THR A 170 -27.66 -1.43 -12.06
N SER A 171 -28.39 -0.92 -13.06
CA SER A 171 -28.20 -1.30 -14.47
C SER A 171 -26.82 -0.91 -15.00
N TYR A 172 -26.33 0.27 -14.66
CA TYR A 172 -24.98 0.73 -14.99
C TYR A 172 -23.89 -0.16 -14.39
N LEU A 173 -23.96 -0.44 -13.08
CA LEU A 173 -22.99 -1.31 -12.41
C LEU A 173 -22.99 -2.72 -13.01
N ARG A 174 -24.17 -3.28 -13.26
CA ARG A 174 -24.33 -4.59 -13.89
C ARG A 174 -23.72 -4.61 -15.29
N ALA A 175 -24.01 -3.60 -16.12
CA ALA A 175 -23.44 -3.50 -17.47
C ALA A 175 -21.91 -3.40 -17.43
N MET A 176 -21.35 -2.54 -16.57
CA MET A 176 -19.90 -2.40 -16.41
C MET A 176 -19.23 -3.68 -15.91
N LEU A 177 -19.81 -4.35 -14.90
CA LEU A 177 -19.32 -5.65 -14.43
C LEU A 177 -19.37 -6.71 -15.52
N THR A 178 -20.46 -6.75 -16.28
CA THR A 178 -20.66 -7.71 -17.37
C THR A 178 -19.63 -7.51 -18.48
N ASP A 179 -19.33 -6.27 -18.83
CA ASP A 179 -18.28 -5.93 -19.79
C ASP A 179 -16.89 -6.35 -19.30
N ILE A 180 -16.53 -6.00 -18.06
CA ILE A 180 -15.22 -6.35 -17.49
C ILE A 180 -15.05 -7.88 -17.41
N VAL A 181 -16.03 -8.59 -16.84
CA VAL A 181 -15.99 -10.05 -16.71
C VAL A 181 -16.03 -10.71 -18.08
N GLY A 182 -16.89 -10.24 -18.99
CA GLY A 182 -16.98 -10.73 -20.36
C GLY A 182 -15.66 -10.58 -21.11
N TYR A 183 -14.98 -9.43 -20.98
CA TYR A 183 -13.66 -9.23 -21.57
C TYR A 183 -12.62 -10.20 -21.00
N ILE A 184 -12.56 -10.36 -19.68
CA ILE A 184 -11.60 -11.29 -19.03
C ILE A 184 -11.84 -12.73 -19.48
N LEU A 185 -13.10 -13.17 -19.54
CA LEU A 185 -13.48 -14.53 -19.96
C LEU A 185 -13.33 -14.74 -21.47
N SER A 186 -13.33 -13.68 -22.28
CA SER A 186 -13.09 -13.78 -23.72
C SER A 186 -11.63 -14.11 -24.06
N LEU A 187 -10.71 -13.89 -23.12
CA LEU A 187 -9.29 -14.21 -23.28
C LEU A 187 -9.08 -15.72 -23.12
N ASP A 188 -8.66 -16.38 -24.19
CA ASP A 188 -8.42 -17.83 -24.19
C ASP A 188 -7.20 -18.26 -23.35
N GLU A 189 -7.10 -19.57 -23.08
CA GLU A 189 -5.99 -20.15 -22.31
C GLU A 189 -4.62 -19.90 -22.99
N THR A 190 -4.60 -19.79 -24.32
CA THR A 190 -3.40 -19.51 -25.11
C THR A 190 -2.89 -18.09 -24.82
N TYR A 191 -3.79 -17.12 -24.71
CA TYR A 191 -3.48 -15.75 -24.36
C TYR A 191 -2.84 -15.67 -22.98
N TRP A 192 -3.47 -16.26 -21.97
CA TRP A 192 -2.95 -16.31 -20.61
C TRP A 192 -1.60 -17.02 -20.53
N THR A 193 -1.45 -18.12 -21.25
CA THR A 193 -0.17 -18.83 -21.38
C THR A 193 0.90 -17.91 -21.97
N ASN A 194 0.63 -17.24 -23.08
CA ASN A 194 1.55 -16.31 -23.72
C ASN A 194 1.95 -15.13 -22.81
N VAL A 195 1.00 -14.59 -22.04
CA VAL A 195 1.27 -13.52 -21.07
C VAL A 195 2.22 -14.02 -19.98
N ILE A 196 1.94 -15.19 -19.40
CA ILE A 196 2.73 -15.78 -18.31
C ILE A 196 4.13 -16.19 -18.78
N LEU A 197 4.26 -16.72 -19.99
CA LEU A 197 5.55 -17.13 -20.56
C LEU A 197 6.55 -15.97 -20.70
N LYS A 198 6.04 -14.77 -20.99
CA LYS A 198 6.84 -13.55 -21.14
C LYS A 198 7.26 -12.93 -19.79
N ILE A 199 6.71 -13.41 -18.68
CA ILE A 199 7.11 -12.95 -17.33
C ILE A 199 8.49 -13.51 -17.00
N ARG A 200 9.37 -12.62 -16.50
CA ARG A 200 10.70 -13.03 -16.02
C ARG A 200 10.57 -13.75 -14.68
N ALA A 201 11.35 -14.80 -14.51
CA ALA A 201 11.34 -15.60 -13.30
C ALA A 201 12.75 -15.77 -12.71
N MET A 202 12.82 -15.90 -11.40
CA MET A 202 14.01 -16.27 -10.65
C MET A 202 13.66 -17.43 -9.72
N CYS A 203 14.48 -18.46 -9.74
CA CYS A 203 14.42 -19.61 -8.85
C CYS A 203 15.63 -19.57 -7.93
N ILE A 204 15.42 -19.64 -6.62
CA ILE A 204 16.47 -19.80 -5.61
C ILE A 204 16.27 -21.15 -4.95
N THR A 205 17.21 -22.06 -5.11
CA THR A 205 17.20 -23.36 -4.45
C THR A 205 18.41 -23.51 -3.55
N PHE A 206 18.27 -24.33 -2.51
CA PHE A 206 19.39 -24.75 -1.69
C PHE A 206 19.66 -26.21 -1.98
N GLU A 207 20.89 -26.56 -2.34
CA GLU A 207 21.30 -27.95 -2.38
C GLU A 207 21.42 -28.47 -0.95
N SER A 208 20.32 -29.00 -0.41
CA SER A 208 20.37 -29.82 0.80
C SER A 208 19.56 -31.09 0.57
N PHE A 209 20.16 -32.06 -0.10
CA PHE A 209 19.70 -33.44 -0.05
C PHE A 209 20.39 -34.13 1.13
N PRO A 210 19.64 -34.64 2.14
CA PRO A 210 20.20 -35.59 3.09
C PRO A 210 20.49 -36.87 2.32
N GLY A 211 21.76 -37.11 1.98
CA GLY A 211 22.19 -38.29 1.22
C GLY A 211 23.44 -38.09 0.36
N LYS A 212 23.82 -36.85 0.02
CA LYS A 212 25.05 -36.55 -0.74
C LYS A 212 26.25 -36.15 0.13
N GLU A 213 26.03 -35.87 1.42
CA GLU A 213 27.10 -35.62 2.40
C GLU A 213 27.96 -36.86 2.70
N ALA A 214 27.58 -38.05 2.19
CA ALA A 214 28.31 -39.30 2.36
C ALA A 214 29.32 -39.61 1.24
N ASP A 215 29.42 -38.79 0.19
CA ASP A 215 30.42 -38.96 -0.88
C ASP A 215 31.64 -38.05 -0.61
N PRO A 216 32.79 -38.60 -0.20
CA PRO A 216 34.01 -37.82 0.06
C PRO A 216 34.60 -37.16 -1.20
N ASN A 217 34.09 -37.48 -2.40
CA ASN A 217 34.48 -36.82 -3.66
C ASN A 217 33.48 -35.73 -4.11
N TYR A 218 32.44 -35.42 -3.33
CA TYR A 218 31.51 -34.34 -3.65
C TYR A 218 32.15 -32.97 -3.38
N SER A 219 32.70 -32.37 -4.44
CA SER A 219 33.01 -30.94 -4.44
C SER A 219 31.75 -30.18 -4.88
N PRO A 220 31.22 -29.23 -4.09
CA PRO A 220 30.15 -28.36 -4.54
C PRO A 220 30.72 -27.50 -5.66
N ARG A 221 30.57 -27.94 -6.91
CA ARG A 221 30.91 -27.12 -8.07
C ARG A 221 29.96 -25.93 -8.05
N VAL A 222 30.49 -24.78 -7.64
CA VAL A 222 29.84 -23.48 -7.75
C VAL A 222 29.53 -23.24 -9.22
N THR A 223 28.33 -23.60 -9.67
CA THR A 223 27.85 -23.28 -11.01
C THR A 223 27.34 -21.85 -10.97
N HIS A 224 28.25 -20.90 -11.22
CA HIS A 224 27.89 -19.54 -11.62
C HIS A 224 27.16 -19.58 -12.97
N HIS A 225 25.87 -19.90 -12.96
CA HIS A 225 25.02 -19.57 -14.10
C HIS A 225 24.92 -18.05 -14.19
N TYR A 226 24.90 -17.54 -15.42
CA TYR A 226 24.69 -16.13 -15.77
C TYR A 226 23.63 -15.49 -14.87
N PHE A 227 24.08 -14.84 -13.81
CA PHE A 227 23.20 -14.20 -12.86
C PHE A 227 23.05 -12.77 -13.31
N ASP A 228 21.92 -12.47 -13.95
CA ASP A 228 21.58 -11.12 -14.36
C ASP A 228 21.61 -10.21 -13.11
N GLU A 229 22.52 -9.23 -13.10
CA GLU A 229 22.74 -8.32 -11.98
C GLU A 229 21.44 -7.59 -11.56
N SER A 230 20.45 -7.46 -12.45
CA SER A 230 19.14 -6.90 -12.10
C SER A 230 18.36 -7.73 -11.07
N TRP A 231 18.66 -9.02 -10.93
CA TRP A 231 18.05 -9.93 -9.95
C TRP A 231 18.84 -10.05 -8.65
N LYS A 232 20.10 -9.61 -8.61
CA LYS A 232 21.00 -9.79 -7.46
C LYS A 232 20.51 -9.15 -6.19
N ALA A 233 20.05 -7.92 -6.30
CA ALA A 233 19.53 -7.21 -5.16
C ALA A 233 18.19 -7.81 -4.69
N LEU A 234 17.35 -8.31 -5.60
CA LEU A 234 16.13 -9.03 -5.22
C LEU A 234 16.47 -10.37 -4.54
N ALA A 235 17.40 -11.16 -5.07
CA ALA A 235 17.83 -12.41 -4.44
C ALA A 235 18.38 -12.20 -3.03
N ARG A 236 19.27 -11.20 -2.85
CA ARG A 236 19.79 -10.82 -1.53
C ARG A 236 18.67 -10.46 -0.56
N HIS A 237 17.67 -9.71 -1.02
CA HIS A 237 16.51 -9.35 -0.21
C HIS A 237 15.65 -10.58 0.17
N VAL A 238 15.33 -11.46 -0.78
CA VAL A 238 14.56 -12.69 -0.53
C VAL A 238 15.27 -13.60 0.50
N LEU A 239 16.60 -13.76 0.36
CA LEU A 239 17.43 -14.48 1.33
C LEU A 239 17.50 -13.74 2.67
N GLY A 240 17.54 -12.40 2.63
CA GLY A 240 17.40 -11.47 3.75
C GLY A 240 16.25 -11.81 4.68
N GLU A 241 15.03 -11.83 4.16
CA GLU A 241 13.83 -12.09 4.96
C GLU A 241 13.85 -13.47 5.65
N GLY A 242 14.56 -14.44 5.05
CA GLY A 242 14.76 -15.78 5.60
C GLY A 242 15.92 -15.91 6.61
N ASN A 243 16.66 -14.84 6.88
CA ASN A 243 17.93 -14.86 7.62
C ASN A 243 18.97 -15.79 6.96
N MET A 244 19.08 -15.75 5.62
CA MET A 244 19.93 -16.62 4.79
C MET A 244 20.91 -15.85 3.89
N VAL A 245 21.12 -14.55 4.13
CA VAL A 245 22.05 -13.71 3.33
C VAL A 245 23.46 -14.29 3.26
N ASN A 246 23.96 -14.83 4.38
CA ASN A 246 25.29 -15.44 4.46
C ASN A 246 25.42 -16.74 3.65
N ARG A 247 24.31 -17.30 3.17
CA ARG A 247 24.26 -18.52 2.35
C ARG A 247 24.06 -18.21 0.86
N LEU A 248 24.28 -16.97 0.44
CA LEU A 248 24.20 -16.59 -0.98
C LEU A 248 25.11 -17.48 -1.83
N ASP A 249 26.29 -17.84 -1.32
CA ASP A 249 27.26 -18.69 -2.02
C ASP A 249 26.86 -20.18 -2.04
N GLU A 250 25.94 -20.60 -1.17
CA GLU A 250 25.38 -21.95 -1.12
C GLU A 250 24.06 -22.08 -1.89
N ALA A 251 23.47 -20.95 -2.29
CA ALA A 251 22.20 -20.91 -3.02
C ALA A 251 22.46 -21.04 -4.52
N LEU A 252 21.76 -21.98 -5.15
CA LEU A 252 21.70 -22.07 -6.59
C LEU A 252 20.61 -21.13 -7.09
N ILE A 253 21.01 -20.05 -7.75
CA ILE A 253 20.09 -19.06 -8.31
C ILE A 253 20.03 -19.21 -9.83
N ARG A 254 18.84 -19.45 -10.36
CA ARG A 254 18.57 -19.55 -11.80
C ARG A 254 17.59 -18.48 -12.22
N THR A 255 17.85 -17.83 -13.34
CA THR A 255 16.91 -16.85 -13.92
C THR A 255 16.40 -17.38 -15.25
N GLU A 256 15.09 -17.41 -15.40
CA GLU A 256 14.44 -17.81 -16.64
C GLU A 256 14.25 -16.57 -17.53
N LYS A 257 14.82 -16.62 -18.74
CA LYS A 257 14.58 -15.58 -19.75
C LYS A 257 13.11 -15.66 -20.24
N PRO A 258 12.47 -14.51 -20.56
CA PRO A 258 11.14 -14.50 -21.17
C PRO A 258 11.04 -15.43 -22.39
N GLY A 259 9.92 -16.15 -22.50
CA GLY A 259 9.63 -17.00 -23.66
C GLY A 259 10.23 -18.41 -23.62
N LYS A 260 10.82 -18.84 -22.49
CA LYS A 260 11.14 -20.25 -22.24
C LYS A 260 10.08 -20.90 -21.36
N GLU A 261 9.96 -22.22 -21.44
CA GLU A 261 9.11 -23.05 -20.58
C GLU A 261 9.97 -23.94 -19.69
N GLY A 262 9.52 -24.16 -18.45
CA GLY A 262 9.85 -25.39 -17.72
C GLY A 262 10.84 -25.30 -16.55
N GLU A 263 11.33 -24.12 -16.16
CA GLU A 263 12.23 -24.02 -14.98
C GLU A 263 11.52 -23.52 -13.71
N CYS A 264 10.54 -22.64 -13.84
CA CYS A 264 9.84 -22.02 -12.71
C CYS A 264 8.45 -22.64 -12.46
N ILE A 265 8.29 -23.36 -11.35
CA ILE A 265 7.02 -23.95 -10.88
C ILE A 265 6.00 -22.85 -10.58
N THR A 266 6.45 -21.66 -10.17
CA THR A 266 5.54 -20.51 -9.93
C THR A 266 4.76 -20.10 -11.18
N LYS A 267 5.30 -20.26 -12.40
CA LYS A 267 4.50 -20.02 -13.62
C LYS A 267 3.33 -21.01 -13.73
N GLN A 268 3.52 -22.26 -13.36
CA GLN A 268 2.44 -23.26 -13.33
C GLN A 268 1.40 -22.91 -12.27
N PHE A 269 1.83 -22.53 -11.06
CA PHE A 269 0.91 -22.06 -10.03
C PHE A 269 0.12 -20.84 -10.49
N LEU A 270 0.75 -19.88 -11.18
CA LEU A 270 0.05 -18.71 -11.72
C LEU A 270 -0.98 -19.11 -12.80
N LYS A 271 -0.65 -20.06 -13.69
CA LYS A 271 -1.60 -20.62 -14.66
C LYS A 271 -2.81 -21.24 -13.94
N ASP A 272 -2.57 -22.10 -12.95
CA ASP A 272 -3.63 -22.75 -12.19
C ASP A 272 -4.47 -21.74 -11.39
N TYR A 273 -3.83 -20.69 -10.85
CA TYR A 273 -4.50 -19.58 -10.16
C TYR A 273 -5.46 -18.84 -11.10
N CYS A 274 -4.95 -18.42 -12.27
CA CYS A 274 -5.75 -17.75 -13.29
C CYS A 274 -6.92 -18.64 -13.73
N LYS A 275 -6.67 -19.91 -14.02
CA LYS A 275 -7.71 -20.87 -14.43
C LYS A 275 -8.84 -20.96 -13.41
N LYS A 276 -8.52 -21.16 -12.12
CA LYS A 276 -9.53 -21.21 -11.05
C LYS A 276 -10.30 -19.90 -10.90
N HIS A 277 -9.62 -18.75 -11.07
CA HIS A 277 -10.29 -17.45 -11.03
C HIS A 277 -11.30 -17.29 -12.17
N LEU A 278 -10.96 -17.74 -13.38
CA LEU A 278 -11.87 -17.74 -14.54
C LEU A 278 -13.07 -18.67 -14.31
N GLU A 279 -12.86 -19.85 -13.72
CA GLU A 279 -13.94 -20.77 -13.33
C GLU A 279 -14.94 -20.11 -12.37
N VAL A 280 -14.43 -19.36 -11.37
CA VAL A 280 -15.29 -18.61 -10.43
C VAL A 280 -16.03 -17.46 -11.08
N MET A 281 -15.35 -16.69 -11.95
CA MET A 281 -15.99 -15.59 -12.67
C MET A 281 -17.08 -16.07 -13.64
N SER A 282 -17.00 -17.33 -14.09
CA SER A 282 -17.99 -17.97 -14.95
C SER A 282 -19.24 -18.44 -14.18
N CYS A 283 -19.26 -18.36 -12.84
CA CYS A 283 -20.44 -18.74 -12.06
C CYS A 283 -21.62 -17.80 -12.36
N PRO A 284 -22.85 -18.32 -12.59
CA PRO A 284 -24.01 -17.50 -12.96
C PRO A 284 -24.39 -16.41 -11.95
N ASP A 285 -24.10 -16.62 -10.67
CA ASP A 285 -24.40 -15.71 -9.56
C ASP A 285 -23.30 -14.68 -9.32
N PHE A 286 -22.14 -14.80 -9.97
CA PHE A 286 -20.95 -14.01 -9.65
C PHE A 286 -21.19 -12.50 -9.83
N ILE A 287 -21.77 -12.11 -10.97
CA ILE A 287 -22.08 -10.71 -11.28
C ILE A 287 -23.14 -10.18 -10.30
N GLU A 288 -24.25 -10.88 -10.12
CA GLU A 288 -25.35 -10.40 -9.26
C GLU A 288 -24.90 -10.27 -7.79
N SER A 289 -24.11 -11.22 -7.30
CA SER A 289 -23.52 -11.15 -5.94
C SER A 289 -22.66 -9.90 -5.75
N LEU A 290 -21.89 -9.50 -6.77
CA LEU A 290 -21.05 -8.30 -6.71
C LEU A 290 -21.86 -7.01 -6.86
N VAL A 291 -22.89 -7.00 -7.71
CA VAL A 291 -23.79 -5.85 -7.88
C VAL A 291 -24.48 -5.54 -6.53
N ASP A 292 -25.05 -6.56 -5.88
CA ASP A 292 -25.77 -6.41 -4.61
C ASP A 292 -24.88 -5.87 -3.48
N GLU A 293 -23.61 -6.28 -3.45
CA GLU A 293 -22.63 -5.78 -2.50
C GLU A 293 -22.23 -4.33 -2.81
N LYS A 294 -21.85 -4.05 -4.07
CA LYS A 294 -21.19 -2.79 -4.45
C LYS A 294 -22.17 -1.65 -4.70
N ILE A 295 -23.44 -1.92 -4.98
CA ILE A 295 -24.46 -0.87 -5.16
C ILE A 295 -24.57 0.05 -3.93
N ARG A 296 -24.38 -0.51 -2.73
CA ARG A 296 -24.45 0.22 -1.45
C ARG A 296 -23.24 1.12 -1.23
N GLU A 297 -22.10 0.77 -1.82
CA GLU A 297 -20.84 1.52 -1.73
C GLU A 297 -20.73 2.58 -2.82
N PHE A 298 -21.44 2.42 -3.93
CA PHE A 298 -21.40 3.32 -5.08
C PHE A 298 -22.10 4.65 -4.78
N ARG A 299 -21.32 5.71 -4.59
CA ARG A 299 -21.80 7.08 -4.33
C ARG A 299 -21.45 7.99 -5.50
N CYS A 300 -22.47 8.63 -6.07
CA CYS A 300 -22.31 9.61 -7.15
C CYS A 300 -22.52 11.05 -6.66
N PRO A 301 -21.87 12.04 -7.30
CA PRO A 301 -22.22 13.44 -7.15
C PRO A 301 -23.69 13.71 -7.51
N SER A 302 -24.26 14.78 -6.94
CA SER A 302 -25.67 15.16 -7.12
C SER A 302 -25.99 15.81 -8.47
N ILE A 303 -24.97 16.22 -9.24
CA ILE A 303 -25.12 16.77 -10.59
C ILE A 303 -24.08 16.11 -11.48
N LEU A 304 -24.53 15.46 -12.54
CA LEU A 304 -23.71 14.75 -13.50
C LEU A 304 -23.70 15.48 -14.85
N ASN A 305 -22.51 15.72 -15.39
CA ASN A 305 -22.29 16.20 -16.74
C ASN A 305 -21.30 15.25 -17.44
N SER A 306 -21.13 15.37 -18.76
CA SER A 306 -20.31 14.44 -19.55
C SER A 306 -18.88 14.26 -19.02
N ALA A 307 -18.20 15.35 -18.62
CA ALA A 307 -16.85 15.27 -18.04
C ALA A 307 -16.82 14.55 -16.67
N VAL A 308 -17.88 14.67 -15.87
CA VAL A 308 -18.03 13.93 -14.61
C VAL A 308 -18.32 12.45 -14.88
N CYS A 309 -19.14 12.14 -15.89
CA CYS A 309 -19.42 10.77 -16.32
C CYS A 309 -18.13 10.04 -16.74
N ASP A 310 -17.23 10.67 -17.50
CA ASP A 310 -15.92 10.09 -17.87
C ASP A 310 -15.03 9.74 -16.65
N VAL A 311 -15.13 10.55 -15.59
CA VAL A 311 -14.41 10.29 -14.34
C VAL A 311 -15.06 9.16 -13.55
N ILE A 312 -16.39 9.09 -13.54
CA ILE A 312 -17.15 8.00 -12.90
C ILE A 312 -16.83 6.68 -13.59
N ASP A 313 -16.88 6.64 -14.92
CA ASP A 313 -16.60 5.47 -15.74
C ASP A 313 -15.25 4.85 -15.40
N ARG A 314 -14.17 5.64 -15.42
CA ARG A 314 -12.83 5.16 -15.07
C ARG A 314 -12.74 4.66 -13.61
N LYS A 315 -13.28 5.44 -12.66
CA LYS A 315 -13.23 5.06 -11.24
C LYS A 315 -14.08 3.83 -10.93
N CYS A 316 -15.21 3.69 -11.60
CA CYS A 316 -16.11 2.55 -11.48
C CYS A 316 -15.38 1.29 -11.97
N GLN A 317 -14.81 1.33 -13.18
CA GLN A 317 -14.05 0.21 -13.73
C GLN A 317 -12.88 -0.20 -12.81
N GLU A 318 -12.08 0.74 -12.31
CA GLU A 318 -11.00 0.45 -11.36
C GLU A 318 -11.50 -0.20 -10.05
N HIS A 319 -12.62 0.29 -9.52
CA HIS A 319 -13.19 -0.22 -8.28
C HIS A 319 -13.79 -1.61 -8.45
N LEU A 320 -14.51 -1.84 -9.54
CA LEU A 320 -15.11 -3.13 -9.87
C LEU A 320 -14.06 -4.19 -10.17
N LEU A 321 -12.97 -3.84 -10.85
CA LEU A 321 -11.85 -4.77 -11.08
C LEU A 321 -11.25 -5.27 -9.75
N LYS A 322 -11.09 -4.37 -8.76
CA LYS A 322 -10.64 -4.76 -7.41
C LYS A 322 -11.67 -5.65 -6.72
N ALA A 323 -12.95 -5.35 -6.86
CA ALA A 323 -14.03 -6.15 -6.26
C ALA A 323 -14.07 -7.57 -6.85
N ILE A 324 -13.94 -7.71 -8.18
CA ILE A 324 -13.86 -9.00 -8.88
C ILE A 324 -12.72 -9.86 -8.33
N ILE A 325 -11.52 -9.29 -8.21
CA ILE A 325 -10.34 -10.01 -7.69
C ILE A 325 -10.57 -10.43 -6.23
N ASN A 326 -11.12 -9.55 -5.40
CA ASN A 326 -11.38 -9.87 -3.99
C ASN A 326 -12.43 -10.97 -3.83
N GLU A 327 -13.52 -10.91 -4.59
CA GLU A 327 -14.59 -11.91 -4.54
C GLU A 327 -14.12 -13.28 -5.05
N ALA A 328 -13.36 -13.30 -6.14
CA ALA A 328 -12.75 -14.53 -6.65
C ALA A 328 -11.80 -15.17 -5.61
N ASN A 329 -10.96 -14.36 -4.95
CA ASN A 329 -10.09 -14.84 -3.87
C ASN A 329 -10.87 -15.32 -2.65
N ARG A 330 -12.00 -14.67 -2.30
CA ARG A 330 -12.86 -15.09 -1.18
C ARG A 330 -13.45 -16.48 -1.42
N ARG A 331 -13.83 -16.79 -2.66
CA ARG A 331 -14.37 -18.10 -3.07
C ARG A 331 -13.28 -19.18 -3.21
N LEU A 332 -12.00 -18.79 -3.31
CA LEU A 332 -10.85 -19.69 -3.48
C LEU A 332 -9.78 -19.51 -2.39
N PRO A 333 -9.97 -20.08 -1.18
CA PRO A 333 -8.94 -20.08 -0.16
C PRO A 333 -7.84 -21.10 -0.54
N GLY A 334 -6.84 -20.70 -1.31
CA GLY A 334 -6.04 -21.74 -1.96
C GLY A 334 -4.69 -21.37 -2.54
N MET A 335 -3.84 -20.65 -1.80
CA MET A 335 -2.38 -20.64 -2.04
C MET A 335 -1.60 -20.35 -0.76
N LYS A 336 -1.49 -21.34 0.13
CA LYS A 336 -0.76 -21.12 1.41
C LYS A 336 0.72 -20.79 1.18
N ASN A 337 1.32 -21.38 0.15
CA ASN A 337 2.75 -21.24 -0.13
C ASN A 337 3.09 -20.18 -1.19
N SER A 338 2.09 -19.56 -1.83
CA SER A 338 2.29 -18.55 -2.87
C SER A 338 1.63 -17.22 -2.51
N SER A 339 2.19 -16.10 -2.96
CA SER A 339 1.57 -14.78 -2.77
C SER A 339 2.00 -13.77 -3.82
N PHE A 340 1.20 -12.72 -3.92
CA PHE A 340 1.55 -11.47 -4.58
C PHE A 340 2.02 -10.44 -3.57
N THR A 341 2.87 -9.53 -4.04
CA THR A 341 3.32 -8.36 -3.28
C THR A 341 3.81 -7.28 -4.27
N MET A 342 3.78 -6.01 -3.86
CA MET A 342 4.03 -4.86 -4.73
C MET A 342 5.36 -4.19 -4.39
N ARG A 343 6.23 -4.01 -5.39
CA ARG A 343 7.49 -3.26 -5.27
C ARG A 343 7.55 -2.13 -6.28
N GLY A 344 7.24 -0.91 -5.86
CA GLY A 344 7.18 0.25 -6.77
C GLY A 344 6.23 -0.02 -7.94
N ASN A 345 6.74 0.05 -9.18
CA ASN A 345 5.98 -0.25 -10.40
C ASN A 345 6.07 -1.72 -10.85
N GLN A 346 6.33 -2.64 -9.91
CA GLN A 346 6.45 -4.07 -10.18
C GLN A 346 5.55 -4.88 -9.23
N VAL A 347 4.91 -5.91 -9.78
CA VAL A 347 4.23 -6.96 -9.03
C VAL A 347 5.18 -8.14 -8.92
N LEU A 348 5.42 -8.64 -7.72
CA LEU A 348 6.10 -9.90 -7.51
C LEU A 348 5.08 -10.98 -7.16
N PHE A 349 5.19 -12.13 -7.82
CA PHE A 349 4.47 -13.33 -7.43
C PHE A 349 5.49 -14.39 -7.05
N TYR A 350 5.40 -14.94 -5.85
CA TYR A 350 6.36 -15.94 -5.38
C TYR A 350 5.67 -17.21 -4.91
N THR A 351 6.37 -18.34 -5.00
CA THR A 351 5.96 -19.62 -4.41
C THR A 351 7.12 -20.26 -3.68
N ILE A 352 6.91 -20.59 -2.41
CA ILE A 352 7.83 -21.42 -1.63
C ILE A 352 7.50 -22.88 -1.92
N PHE A 353 8.49 -23.69 -2.26
CA PHE A 353 8.28 -25.11 -2.50
C PHE A 353 9.16 -25.97 -1.61
N SER A 354 8.57 -27.11 -1.23
CA SER A 354 9.17 -28.16 -0.42
C SER A 354 9.56 -29.32 -1.34
N PRO A 355 10.56 -30.14 -0.96
CA PRO A 355 10.79 -31.36 -1.72
C PRO A 355 9.55 -32.25 -1.59
N PRO A 356 9.24 -33.07 -2.61
CA PRO A 356 8.24 -34.12 -2.43
C PRO A 356 8.67 -34.98 -1.23
N LYS A 357 7.75 -35.21 -0.27
CA LYS A 357 8.00 -36.18 0.80
C LYS A 357 8.32 -37.51 0.11
N LEU A 358 9.56 -37.97 0.21
CA LEU A 358 9.88 -39.36 -0.11
C LEU A 358 8.92 -40.23 0.73
N PRO A 359 8.25 -41.24 0.12
CA PRO A 359 7.48 -42.18 0.90
C PRO A 359 8.39 -42.77 1.99
N PRO A 360 7.88 -43.03 3.21
CA PRO A 360 8.70 -43.62 4.25
C PRO A 360 9.34 -44.88 3.69
N ALA A 361 10.66 -44.97 3.81
CA ALA A 361 11.44 -46.10 3.31
C ALA A 361 10.76 -47.39 3.77
N ALA A 362 10.34 -48.22 2.81
CA ALA A 362 9.90 -49.56 3.11
C ALA A 362 11.04 -50.20 3.91
N SER A 363 10.78 -50.47 5.19
CA SER A 363 11.67 -51.24 6.04
C SER A 363 11.93 -52.55 5.32
N SER A 364 13.12 -52.67 4.76
CA SER A 364 13.63 -53.90 4.19
C SER A 364 13.73 -54.91 5.33
N VAL A 365 12.70 -55.75 5.44
CA VAL A 365 12.77 -57.01 6.16
C VAL A 365 13.70 -57.89 5.33
N TYR A 366 14.96 -57.96 5.74
CA TYR A 366 15.80 -59.10 5.40
C TYR A 366 15.38 -60.25 6.32
N PHE A 367 15.17 -61.42 5.72
CA PHE A 367 14.86 -62.68 6.39
C PHE A 367 15.87 -63.05 7.46
#